data_AF-A0A7K2JF03-F1
#
_entry.id   AF-A0A7K2JF03-F1
#
_cell.length_a   1.000
_cell.length_b   1.000
_cell.length_c   1.000
_cell.angle_alpha   90.00
_cell.angle_beta   90.00
_cell.angle_gamma   90.00
#
_symmetry.space_group_name_H-M   'P 1'
#
loop_
_entity.id
_entity.type
_entity.pdbx_description
1 polymer ?
#
loop_
_entity_poly.entity_id
_entity_poly.type
_entity_poly.pdbx_seq_one_letter_code
_entity_poly.pdbx_strand_id
1 'polypeptide(L)' 'DSFDQWGVELGKVLAKRVAPALTDGDEVPGLDASTKALVTAYRELRGRR' A
#
# COMPACT_ATOMS: atom_id res chain seq x y z
N ASP A 1 8.43 -8.41 -25.17
CA ASP A 1 7.74 -7.91 -26.37
C ASP A 1 7.89 -6.39 -26.34
N SER A 2 8.39 -5.75 -27.41
CA SER A 2 8.78 -4.33 -27.37
C SER A 2 7.61 -3.37 -27.14
N PHE A 3 6.38 -3.89 -27.14
CA PHE A 3 5.15 -3.14 -26.91
C PHE A 3 4.44 -3.54 -25.60
N ASP A 4 5.05 -4.40 -24.79
CA ASP A 4 4.44 -4.83 -23.53
C ASP A 4 4.66 -3.82 -22.38
N GLN A 5 3.78 -3.88 -21.38
CA GLN A 5 3.71 -2.94 -20.25
C GLN A 5 3.68 -3.67 -18.90
N TRP A 6 4.21 -4.89 -18.83
CA TRP A 6 4.13 -5.73 -17.62
C TRP A 6 4.72 -5.06 -16.36
N GLY A 7 5.68 -4.16 -16.53
CA GLY A 7 6.33 -3.46 -15.41
C GLY A 7 5.38 -2.67 -14.50
N VAL A 8 4.18 -2.29 -14.96
CA VAL A 8 3.22 -1.53 -14.13
C VAL A 8 2.32 -2.41 -13.26
N GLU A 9 2.18 -3.70 -13.59
CA GLU A 9 1.15 -4.55 -13.02
C GLU A 9 1.40 -4.86 -11.54
N LEU A 10 2.66 -5.08 -11.15
CA LEU A 10 3.01 -5.29 -9.75
C LEU A 10 2.65 -4.08 -8.89
N GLY A 11 2.95 -2.87 -9.38
CA GLY A 11 2.60 -1.63 -8.68
C GLY A 11 1.09 -1.47 -8.48
N LYS A 12 0.29 -1.81 -9.51
CA LYS A 12 -1.18 -1.79 -9.42
C LYS A 12 -1.70 -2.79 -8.38
N VAL A 13 -1.13 -3.99 -8.32
CA VAL A 13 -1.50 -5.02 -7.33
C VAL A 13 -1.16 -4.56 -5.91
N LEU A 14 0.05 -4.04 -5.71
CA LEU A 14 0.48 -3.55 -4.40
C LEU A 14 -0.36 -2.36 -3.93
N ALA A 15 -0.66 -1.40 -4.80
CA ALA A 15 -1.47 -0.23 -4.45
C ALA A 15 -2.88 -0.62 -3.99
N LYS A 16 -3.55 -1.54 -4.71
CA LYS A 16 -4.87 -2.04 -4.33
C LYS A 16 -4.87 -2.73 -2.96
N ARG A 17 -3.78 -3.43 -2.63
CA ARG A 17 -3.64 -4.12 -1.34
C ARG A 17 -3.39 -3.17 -0.18
N VAL A 18 -2.63 -2.09 -0.39
CA VAL A 18 -2.25 -1.14 0.67
C VAL A 18 -3.33 -0.09 0.93
N ALA A 19 -4.16 0.24 -0.06
CA ALA A 19 -5.15 1.31 0.06
C ALA A 19 -6.06 1.23 1.32
N PRO A 20 -6.67 0.07 1.68
CA PRO A 20 -7.55 -0.02 2.86
C PRO A 20 -6.82 0.29 4.18
N ALA A 21 -5.53 -0.09 4.30
CA ALA A 21 -4.73 0.21 5.48
C ALA A 21 -4.52 1.73 5.65
N LEU A 22 -4.39 2.47 4.55
CA LEU A 22 -4.15 3.91 4.56
C LEU A 22 -5.42 4.74 4.83
N THR A 23 -6.57 4.28 4.35
CA THR A 23 -7.85 5.02 4.45
C THR A 23 -8.68 4.56 5.63
N ASP A 24 -8.94 3.27 5.72
CA ASP A 24 -9.94 2.69 6.62
C ASP A 24 -9.29 2.16 7.91
N GLY A 25 -7.99 1.86 7.85
CA GLY A 25 -7.22 1.38 8.99
C GLY A 25 -7.28 -0.13 9.17
N ASP A 26 -7.75 -0.81 8.13
CA ASP A 26 -7.84 -2.26 8.09
C ASP A 26 -6.47 -2.89 8.28
N GLU A 27 -6.43 -3.96 9.08
CA GLU A 27 -5.25 -4.79 9.18
C GLU A 27 -5.09 -5.58 7.87
N VAL A 28 -4.05 -5.25 7.10
CA VAL A 28 -3.73 -5.98 5.86
C VAL A 28 -2.64 -7.01 6.16
N PRO A 29 -2.97 -8.32 6.18
CA PRO A 29 -2.00 -9.36 6.50
C PRO A 29 -0.90 -9.42 5.44
N GLY A 30 0.31 -9.79 5.87
CA GLY A 30 1.47 -10.00 4.99
C GLY A 30 2.09 -8.74 4.40
N LEU A 31 1.80 -7.55 4.94
CA LEU A 31 2.65 -6.38 4.76
C LEU A 31 3.94 -6.54 5.56
N ASP A 32 5.07 -6.18 4.96
CA ASP A 32 6.35 -6.17 5.64
C ASP A 32 6.43 -5.04 6.69
N ALA A 33 7.44 -5.10 7.55
CA ALA A 33 7.60 -4.17 8.67
C ALA A 33 7.78 -2.70 8.21
N SER A 34 8.46 -2.47 7.08
CA SER A 34 8.66 -1.10 6.56
C SER A 34 7.35 -0.52 6.06
N THR A 35 6.59 -1.28 5.27
CA THR A 35 5.28 -0.85 4.77
C THR A 35 4.30 -0.57 5.91
N LYS A 36 4.29 -1.41 6.96
CA LYS A 36 3.48 -1.18 8.16
C LYS A 36 3.85 0.11 8.89
N ALA A 37 5.15 0.35 9.10
CA ALA A 37 5.64 1.55 9.77
C ALA A 37 5.24 2.82 9.00
N LEU A 38 5.35 2.80 7.66
CA LEU A 38 4.98 3.93 6.82
C LEU A 38 3.46 4.18 6.78
N VAL A 39 2.63 3.13 6.81
CA VAL A 39 1.18 3.27 6.93
C VAL A 39 0.81 3.97 8.25
N THR A 40 1.39 3.54 9.37
CA THR A 40 1.17 4.18 10.67
C THR A 40 1.57 5.65 10.64
N ALA A 41 2.80 5.95 10.20
CA ALA A 41 3.29 7.33 10.11
C ALA A 41 2.40 8.20 9.20
N TYR A 42 1.99 7.68 8.05
CA TYR A 42 1.07 8.38 7.15
C TYR A 42 -0.27 8.70 7.82
N ARG A 43 -0.88 7.72 8.50
CA ARG A 43 -2.17 7.90 9.18
C ARG A 43 -2.08 8.95 10.28
N GLU A 44 -1.03 8.92 11.08
CA GLU A 44 -0.79 9.94 12.12
C GLU A 44 -0.66 11.34 11.55
N LEU A 45 0.15 11.51 10.48
CA LEU A 45 0.31 12.78 9.78
C LEU A 45 -1.00 13.30 9.17
N ARG A 46 -1.94 12.41 8.86
CA ARG A 46 -3.26 12.73 8.29
C ARG A 46 -4.37 12.82 9.34
N GLY A 47 -4.07 12.64 10.63
CA GLY A 47 -5.08 12.66 11.70
C GLY A 47 -6.06 11.49 11.66
N ARG A 48 -5.68 10.36 11.07
CA ARG A 48 -6.50 9.16 10.86
C ARG A 48 -6.08 8.03 11.81
N ARG A 49 -6.04 8.26 13.12
CA ARG A 49 -5.72 7.18 14.07
C ARG A 49 -6.75 6.07 13.97
#